data_AF-A0AAV8SKM6-F1
#
_entry.id   AF-A0AAV8SKM6-F1
#
_cell.length_a   1.000
_cell.length_b   1.000
_cell.length_c   1.000
_cell.angle_alpha   90.00
_cell.angle_beta   90.00
_cell.angle_gamma   90.00
#
_symmetry.space_group_name_H-M   'P 1'
#
loop_
_entity.id
_entity.type
_entity.pdbx_description
1 polymer ?
#
loop_
_entity_poly.entity_id
_entity_poly.type
_entity_poly.pdbx_seq_one_letter_code
_entity_poly.pdbx_strand_id
1 'polypeptide(L)'
;MIWLRLFVVFQFLALAFCDEHLNSHVLPRPLILEYQEKIMEPTQVKELDNELQLQCTSWRVAVEANNLNPWRTIPMECAEYVRDYVNGRGYSLDLERVSNEAGAYAKSVELVGDGMDVWVFDVDETLLSNLPYYTEHGYGLEIFDPVEFDKWVEKAAAPAIEPSLKLYKVVLGLGFKVFLLTGRSEKQRNVTEKNLIDAGISNWDKLILRASDDHGKVATIYKSEKRTDMVKEGYRILGNAGDQWSDLLGTSLSIRSFKFPNPMYYIP
;
A
#
# COMPACT_ATOMS: atom_id res chain seq x y z
N MET A 1 61.89 3.04 18.55
CA MET A 1 62.12 1.69 19.13
C MET A 1 60.85 1.21 19.77
N ILE A 2 60.11 0.29 19.13
CA ILE A 2 59.18 -0.67 19.75
C ILE A 2 58.95 -1.75 18.70
N TRP A 3 58.94 -2.98 19.17
CA TRP A 3 59.31 -4.19 18.46
C TRP A 3 58.15 -4.84 17.71
N LEU A 4 58.52 -5.46 16.59
CA LEU A 4 57.81 -6.49 15.84
C LEU A 4 57.48 -7.70 16.74
N ARG A 5 56.23 -8.19 16.73
CA ARG A 5 55.92 -9.57 17.11
C ARG A 5 54.93 -10.15 16.10
N LEU A 6 55.47 -10.97 15.18
CA LEU A 6 54.70 -11.89 14.36
C LEU A 6 54.09 -12.96 15.25
N PHE A 7 52.77 -13.17 15.15
CA PHE A 7 52.12 -14.38 15.62
C PHE A 7 52.02 -15.37 14.47
N VAL A 8 52.79 -16.45 14.55
CA VAL A 8 52.66 -17.64 13.69
C VAL A 8 51.73 -18.59 14.43
N VAL A 9 50.55 -18.87 13.87
CA VAL A 9 49.66 -19.93 14.35
C VAL A 9 49.82 -21.13 13.42
N PHE A 10 50.40 -22.19 13.96
CA PHE A 10 50.66 -23.47 13.29
C PHE A 10 49.35 -24.26 13.20
N GLN A 11 48.87 -24.55 11.99
CA GLN A 11 47.75 -25.48 11.78
C GLN A 11 48.25 -26.92 11.93
N PHE A 12 47.72 -27.66 12.91
CA PHE A 12 47.88 -29.11 13.00
C PHE A 12 46.94 -29.78 11.98
N LEU A 13 47.51 -30.30 10.89
CA LEU A 13 46.83 -31.25 10.00
C LEU A 13 46.95 -32.66 10.62
N ALA A 14 45.85 -33.23 11.10
CA ALA A 14 45.78 -34.64 11.44
C ALA A 14 45.48 -35.45 10.16
N LEU A 15 46.47 -36.16 9.64
CA LEU A 15 46.28 -37.17 8.59
C LEU A 15 45.81 -38.46 9.27
N ALA A 16 44.50 -38.76 9.14
CA ALA A 16 43.98 -40.08 9.44
C ALA A 16 44.11 -40.93 8.17
N PHE A 17 44.99 -41.94 8.20
CA PHE A 17 44.97 -43.01 7.21
C PHE A 17 43.89 -44.02 7.61
N CYS A 18 42.90 -44.22 6.76
CA CYS A 18 42.00 -45.36 6.82
C CYS A 18 42.30 -46.23 5.59
N ASP A 19 42.91 -47.37 5.84
CA ASP A 19 43.12 -48.43 4.87
C ASP A 19 42.00 -49.45 5.09
N GLU A 20 41.02 -49.48 4.18
CA GLU A 20 40.04 -50.57 4.13
C GLU A 20 39.88 -51.05 2.68
N HIS A 21 40.13 -52.36 2.55
CA HIS A 21 40.10 -53.19 1.36
C HIS A 21 38.81 -52.99 0.53
N LEU A 22 38.96 -52.55 -0.72
CA LEU A 22 37.85 -52.46 -1.67
C LEU A 22 37.50 -53.86 -2.21
N ASN A 23 36.43 -54.46 -1.68
CA ASN A 23 35.86 -55.71 -2.20
C ASN A 23 34.97 -55.37 -3.42
N SER A 24 35.34 -55.82 -4.63
CA SER A 24 34.77 -55.36 -5.90
C SER A 24 33.45 -56.00 -6.35
N HIS A 25 32.65 -56.61 -5.46
CA HIS A 25 31.42 -57.32 -5.83
C HIS A 25 30.23 -57.10 -4.90
N VAL A 26 29.87 -55.84 -4.62
CA VAL A 26 28.48 -55.47 -4.26
C VAL A 26 28.23 -54.06 -4.79
N LEU A 27 27.58 -53.93 -5.94
CA LEU A 27 27.01 -52.64 -6.34
C LEU A 27 25.84 -52.35 -5.37
N PRO A 28 25.80 -51.19 -4.68
CA PRO A 28 24.61 -50.83 -3.93
C PRO A 28 23.45 -50.70 -4.92
N ARG A 29 22.32 -51.36 -4.63
CA ARG A 29 21.07 -51.15 -5.37
C ARG A 29 20.83 -49.63 -5.49
N PRO A 30 20.33 -49.14 -6.63
CA PRO A 30 19.96 -47.73 -6.74
C PRO A 30 19.00 -47.41 -5.60
N LEU A 31 19.34 -46.37 -4.84
CA LEU A 31 18.48 -45.84 -3.79
C LEU A 31 17.27 -45.22 -4.49
N ILE A 32 16.20 -46.00 -4.62
CA ILE A 32 14.89 -45.45 -5.02
C ILE A 32 14.39 -44.67 -3.81
N LEU A 33 14.59 -43.35 -3.82
CA LEU A 33 13.85 -42.45 -2.94
C LEU A 33 12.41 -42.46 -3.44
N GLU A 34 11.61 -43.39 -2.91
CA GLU A 34 10.15 -43.26 -2.97
C GLU A 34 9.79 -42.01 -2.17
N TYR A 35 9.61 -40.89 -2.88
CA TYR A 35 8.92 -39.75 -2.33
C TYR A 35 7.47 -40.21 -2.12
N GLN A 36 7.14 -40.63 -0.90
CA GLN A 36 5.76 -40.81 -0.52
C GLN A 36 5.11 -39.43 -0.66
N GLU A 37 4.30 -39.25 -1.70
CA GLU A 37 3.29 -38.20 -1.74
C GLU A 37 2.39 -38.44 -0.53
N LYS A 38 2.76 -37.80 0.59
CA LYS A 38 1.97 -37.83 1.81
C LYS A 38 0.75 -36.97 1.51
N ILE A 39 -0.30 -37.59 1.00
CA ILE A 39 -1.61 -36.96 0.82
C ILE A 39 -1.99 -36.41 2.20
N MET A 40 -1.94 -35.09 2.35
CA MET A 40 -2.31 -34.43 3.59
C MET A 40 -3.78 -34.71 3.86
N GLU A 41 -4.07 -35.11 5.10
CA GLU A 41 -5.45 -35.33 5.54
C GLU A 41 -6.25 -34.02 5.40
N PRO A 42 -7.53 -34.05 4.99
CA PRO A 42 -8.35 -32.84 4.78
C PRO A 42 -8.40 -31.88 5.98
N THR A 43 -8.25 -32.42 7.20
CA THR A 43 -8.17 -31.64 8.44
C THR A 43 -6.87 -30.85 8.55
N GLN A 44 -5.73 -31.44 8.14
CA GLN A 44 -4.42 -30.77 8.17
C GLN A 44 -4.32 -29.67 7.12
N VAL A 45 -4.94 -29.86 5.94
CA VAL A 45 -5.04 -28.82 4.91
C VAL A 45 -5.83 -27.62 5.44
N LYS A 46 -6.99 -27.86 6.06
CA LYS A 46 -7.79 -26.77 6.67
C LYS A 46 -7.07 -26.04 7.79
N GLU A 47 -6.29 -26.74 8.62
CA GLU A 47 -5.48 -26.11 9.66
C GLU A 47 -4.38 -25.23 9.07
N LEU A 48 -3.72 -25.69 8.00
CA LEU A 48 -2.71 -24.92 7.29
C LEU A 48 -3.32 -23.68 6.61
N ASP A 49 -4.47 -23.83 5.96
CA ASP A 49 -5.19 -22.72 5.31
C ASP A 49 -5.61 -21.66 6.35
N ASN A 50 -6.08 -22.09 7.53
CA ASN A 50 -6.43 -21.19 8.63
C ASN A 50 -5.20 -20.44 9.15
N GLU A 51 -4.07 -21.12 9.34
CA GLU A 51 -2.83 -20.49 9.80
C GLU A 51 -2.31 -19.48 8.77
N LEU A 52 -2.34 -19.82 7.49
CA LEU A 52 -1.98 -18.89 6.42
C LEU A 52 -2.89 -17.64 6.42
N GLN A 53 -4.20 -17.82 6.60
CA GLN A 53 -5.14 -16.71 6.71
C GLN A 53 -4.82 -15.79 7.90
N LEU A 54 -4.42 -16.35 9.04
CA LEU A 54 -3.98 -15.58 10.21
C LEU A 54 -2.69 -14.81 9.93
N GLN A 55 -1.70 -15.46 9.29
CA GLN A 55 -0.44 -14.83 8.92
C GLN A 55 -0.63 -13.68 7.94
N CYS A 56 -1.43 -13.87 6.89
CA CYS A 56 -1.73 -12.82 5.92
C CYS A 56 -2.58 -11.69 6.52
N THR A 57 -3.44 -12.00 7.49
CA THR A 57 -4.13 -10.97 8.29
C THR A 57 -3.15 -10.16 9.13
N SER A 58 -2.21 -10.81 9.81
CA SER A 58 -1.16 -10.15 10.58
C SER A 58 -0.28 -9.26 9.69
N TRP A 59 0.10 -9.77 8.52
CA TRP A 59 0.84 -9.00 7.51
C TRP A 59 0.06 -7.76 7.07
N ARG A 60 -1.22 -7.88 6.73
CA ARG A 60 -2.07 -6.73 6.36
C ARG A 60 -2.13 -5.71 7.48
N VAL A 61 -2.33 -6.13 8.73
CA VAL A 61 -2.32 -5.23 9.88
C VAL A 61 -0.97 -4.49 10.00
N ALA A 62 0.15 -5.19 9.76
CA ALA A 62 1.48 -4.56 9.78
C ALA A 62 1.68 -3.57 8.62
N VAL A 63 1.15 -3.84 7.42
CA VAL A 63 1.10 -2.88 6.29
C VAL A 63 0.32 -1.63 6.71
N GLU A 64 -0.91 -1.81 7.17
CA GLU A 64 -1.80 -0.69 7.51
C GLU A 64 -1.27 0.16 8.67
N ALA A 65 -0.57 -0.46 9.62
CA ALA A 65 0.05 0.23 10.75
C ALA A 65 1.43 0.85 10.45
N ASN A 66 1.91 0.79 9.19
CA ASN A 66 3.25 1.25 8.79
C ASN A 66 4.41 0.58 9.53
N ASN A 67 4.25 -0.69 9.93
CA ASN A 67 5.28 -1.43 10.66
C ASN A 67 6.29 -2.14 9.74
N LEU A 68 5.91 -2.38 8.48
CA LEU A 68 6.79 -3.04 7.52
C LEU A 68 7.74 -2.04 6.86
N ASN A 69 8.94 -2.51 6.51
CA ASN A 69 9.82 -1.79 5.60
C ASN A 69 9.16 -1.63 4.22
N PRO A 70 9.60 -0.65 3.40
CA PRO A 70 9.13 -0.51 2.03
C PRO A 70 9.16 -1.83 1.26
N TRP A 71 8.04 -2.15 0.62
CA TRP A 71 7.84 -3.38 -0.15
C TRP A 71 7.36 -3.05 -1.56
N ARG A 72 7.54 -4.01 -2.48
CA ARG A 72 7.24 -3.81 -3.92
C ARG A 72 6.06 -4.63 -4.41
N THR A 73 5.86 -5.81 -3.84
CA THR A 73 4.77 -6.73 -4.13
C THR A 73 4.30 -7.36 -2.82
N ILE A 74 3.07 -7.85 -2.81
CA ILE A 74 2.54 -8.62 -1.68
C ILE A 74 3.28 -9.98 -1.56
N PRO A 75 3.33 -10.61 -0.38
CA PRO A 75 3.81 -11.98 -0.23
C PRO A 75 3.01 -12.92 -1.13
N MET A 76 3.70 -13.82 -1.83
CA MET A 76 3.08 -14.72 -2.82
C MET A 76 1.99 -15.60 -2.20
N GLU A 77 2.26 -16.08 -0.98
CA GLU A 77 1.36 -16.88 -0.16
C GLU A 77 0.09 -16.12 0.26
N CYS A 78 0.12 -14.78 0.25
CA CYS A 78 -1.02 -13.94 0.64
C CYS A 78 -1.87 -13.44 -0.54
N ALA A 79 -1.59 -13.89 -1.77
CA ALA A 79 -2.31 -13.46 -2.96
C ALA A 79 -3.82 -13.69 -2.89
N GLU A 80 -4.21 -14.92 -2.54
CA GLU A 80 -5.61 -15.30 -2.38
C GLU A 80 -6.27 -14.53 -1.24
N TYR A 81 -5.58 -14.38 -0.11
CA TYR A 81 -6.06 -13.56 1.00
C TYR A 81 -6.34 -12.11 0.59
N VAL A 82 -5.40 -11.46 -0.10
CA VAL A 82 -5.56 -10.05 -0.52
C VAL A 82 -6.72 -9.92 -1.50
N ARG A 83 -6.77 -10.79 -2.52
CA ARG A 83 -7.89 -10.85 -3.47
C ARG A 83 -9.24 -10.97 -2.75
N ASP A 84 -9.36 -11.92 -1.83
CA ASP A 84 -10.60 -12.20 -1.13
C ASP A 84 -10.98 -11.07 -0.17
N TYR A 85 -9.99 -10.43 0.46
CA TYR A 85 -10.20 -9.27 1.32
C TYR A 85 -10.73 -8.06 0.53
N VAL A 86 -10.04 -7.65 -0.54
CA VAL A 86 -10.40 -6.42 -1.31
C VAL A 86 -11.71 -6.56 -2.08
N ASN A 87 -12.06 -7.77 -2.50
CA ASN A 87 -13.38 -8.06 -3.11
C ASN A 87 -14.47 -8.37 -2.06
N GLY A 88 -14.06 -8.53 -0.79
CA GLY A 88 -14.91 -9.02 0.28
C GLY A 88 -15.55 -7.94 1.15
N ARG A 89 -16.44 -8.39 2.04
CA ARG A 89 -17.11 -7.52 3.00
C ARG A 89 -16.14 -6.90 4.01
N GLY A 90 -15.01 -7.54 4.29
CA GLY A 90 -13.97 -7.02 5.19
C GLY A 90 -13.45 -5.66 4.74
N TYR A 91 -13.02 -5.54 3.48
CA TYR A 91 -12.54 -4.27 2.93
C TYR A 91 -13.61 -3.18 2.94
N SER A 92 -14.84 -3.53 2.56
CA SER A 92 -15.98 -2.59 2.62
C SER A 92 -16.25 -2.09 4.04
N LEU A 93 -16.19 -2.94 5.06
CA LEU A 93 -16.38 -2.56 6.46
C LEU A 93 -15.25 -1.66 6.97
N ASP A 94 -14.00 -1.94 6.60
CA ASP A 94 -12.85 -1.13 6.98
C ASP A 94 -12.95 0.28 6.34
N LEU A 95 -13.35 0.37 5.06
CA LEU A 95 -13.65 1.64 4.38
C LEU A 95 -14.81 2.41 5.03
N GLU A 96 -15.92 1.72 5.34
CA GLU A 96 -17.07 2.28 6.05
C GLU A 96 -16.66 2.82 7.42
N ARG A 97 -15.82 2.09 8.17
CA ARG A 97 -15.35 2.49 9.49
C ARG A 97 -14.58 3.80 9.43
N VAL A 98 -13.55 3.88 8.59
CA VAL A 98 -12.71 5.09 8.47
C VAL A 98 -13.54 6.28 7.99
N SER A 99 -14.41 6.06 7.01
CA SER A 99 -15.29 7.11 6.45
C SER A 99 -16.28 7.65 7.50
N ASN A 100 -16.85 6.78 8.33
CA ASN A 100 -17.77 7.18 9.38
C ASN A 100 -17.07 7.96 10.50
N GLU A 101 -15.88 7.52 10.93
CA GLU A 101 -15.07 8.23 11.92
C GLU A 101 -14.64 9.61 11.41
N ALA A 102 -14.22 9.70 10.15
CA ALA A 102 -13.90 10.95 9.48
C ALA A 102 -15.12 11.88 9.40
N GLY A 103 -16.28 11.36 9.03
CA GLY A 103 -17.52 12.14 8.96
C GLY A 103 -18.01 12.62 10.33
N ALA A 104 -17.86 11.79 11.37
CA ALA A 104 -18.17 12.17 12.74
C ALA A 104 -17.24 13.30 13.23
N TYR A 105 -15.94 13.18 12.94
CA TYR A 105 -14.98 14.23 13.23
C TYR A 105 -15.30 15.53 12.48
N ALA A 106 -15.54 15.46 11.17
CA ALA A 106 -15.88 16.63 10.35
C ALA A 106 -17.06 17.40 10.93
N LYS A 107 -18.11 16.70 11.38
CA LYS A 107 -19.29 17.31 12.02
C LYS A 107 -19.02 17.93 13.39
N SER A 108 -17.97 17.49 14.09
CA SER A 108 -17.58 18.01 15.40
C SER A 108 -16.68 19.24 15.34
N VAL A 109 -16.13 19.55 14.16
CA VAL A 109 -15.22 20.66 13.95
C VAL A 109 -16.02 21.93 13.69
N GLU A 110 -15.76 22.98 14.47
CA GLU A 110 -16.31 24.31 14.23
C GLU A 110 -15.46 25.03 13.18
N LEU A 111 -16.04 25.29 12.00
CA LEU A 111 -15.39 26.07 10.96
C LEU A 111 -15.41 27.56 11.30
N VAL A 112 -14.34 28.27 10.95
CA VAL A 112 -14.21 29.71 11.19
C VAL A 112 -15.15 30.52 10.29
N GLY A 113 -15.49 29.99 9.11
CA GLY A 113 -16.39 30.63 8.15
C GLY A 113 -15.71 31.71 7.27
N ASP A 114 -14.39 31.84 7.32
CA ASP A 114 -13.58 32.73 6.46
C ASP A 114 -13.21 32.07 5.11
N GLY A 115 -13.63 30.82 4.89
CA GLY A 115 -13.32 30.06 3.68
C GLY A 115 -11.91 29.48 3.63
N MET A 116 -11.19 29.44 4.76
CA MET A 116 -9.81 28.94 4.83
C MET A 116 -9.67 27.56 5.47
N ASP A 117 -10.77 26.92 5.92
CA ASP A 117 -10.75 25.57 6.48
C ASP A 117 -10.83 24.51 5.39
N VAL A 118 -9.77 23.70 5.26
CA VAL A 118 -9.58 22.74 4.17
C VAL A 118 -9.66 21.31 4.68
N TRP A 119 -10.30 20.46 3.88
CA TRP A 119 -10.15 19.01 3.90
C TRP A 119 -9.43 18.53 2.64
N VAL A 120 -8.37 17.75 2.81
CA VAL A 120 -7.60 17.15 1.71
C VAL A 120 -8.04 15.71 1.50
N PHE A 121 -8.21 15.31 0.24
CA PHE A 121 -8.38 13.92 -0.17
C PHE A 121 -7.29 13.54 -1.17
N ASP A 122 -6.70 12.36 -1.01
CA ASP A 122 -6.10 11.67 -2.14
C ASP A 122 -7.18 11.15 -3.12
N VAL A 123 -6.77 10.74 -4.33
CA VAL A 123 -7.66 10.25 -5.38
C VAL A 123 -7.64 8.73 -5.51
N ASP A 124 -6.47 8.12 -5.71
CA ASP A 124 -6.36 6.71 -6.10
C ASP A 124 -6.44 5.81 -4.85
N GLU A 125 -7.29 4.79 -4.86
CA GLU A 125 -7.63 3.96 -3.68
C GLU A 125 -8.21 4.73 -2.47
N THR A 126 -8.43 6.04 -2.62
CA THR A 126 -9.09 6.90 -1.62
C THR A 126 -10.48 7.34 -2.08
N LEU A 127 -10.59 7.95 -3.26
CA LEU A 127 -11.86 8.40 -3.84
C LEU A 127 -12.29 7.52 -5.03
N LEU A 128 -11.33 7.15 -5.88
CA LEU A 128 -11.50 6.28 -7.04
C LEU A 128 -10.80 4.95 -6.78
N SER A 129 -11.44 3.84 -7.12
CA SER A 129 -10.84 2.51 -7.03
C SER A 129 -10.24 2.09 -8.37
N ASN A 130 -8.94 1.78 -8.36
CA ASN A 130 -8.25 1.12 -9.44
C ASN A 130 -8.26 -0.41 -9.28
N LEU A 131 -9.10 -0.95 -8.39
CA LEU A 131 -9.29 -2.39 -8.24
C LEU A 131 -9.56 -3.12 -9.57
N PRO A 132 -10.34 -2.58 -10.54
CA PRO A 132 -10.49 -3.24 -11.84
C PRO A 132 -9.16 -3.43 -12.59
N TYR A 133 -8.21 -2.50 -12.48
CA TYR A 133 -6.86 -2.68 -13.01
C TYR A 133 -6.14 -3.79 -12.24
N TYR A 134 -6.14 -3.75 -10.92
CA TYR A 134 -5.44 -4.74 -10.09
C TYR A 134 -6.01 -6.16 -10.17
N THR A 135 -7.29 -6.32 -10.55
CA THR A 135 -7.88 -7.63 -10.88
C THR A 135 -7.17 -8.31 -12.05
N GLU A 136 -6.69 -7.53 -13.02
CA GLU A 136 -5.93 -8.03 -14.18
C GLU A 136 -4.42 -8.15 -13.90
N HIS A 137 -3.94 -7.63 -12.75
CA HIS A 137 -2.51 -7.53 -12.39
C HIS A 137 -2.21 -8.17 -11.02
N GLY A 138 -2.94 -9.25 -10.70
CA GLY A 138 -2.63 -10.11 -9.55
C GLY A 138 -2.77 -9.46 -8.17
N TYR A 139 -3.58 -8.39 -8.02
CA TYR A 139 -3.89 -7.74 -6.74
C TYR A 139 -2.66 -7.26 -5.94
N GLY A 140 -1.57 -6.92 -6.62
CA GLY A 140 -0.31 -6.48 -5.99
C GLY A 140 0.82 -7.52 -6.02
N LEU A 141 0.61 -8.67 -6.67
CA LEU A 141 1.68 -9.63 -6.93
C LEU A 141 2.67 -9.18 -8.01
N GLU A 142 2.21 -8.35 -8.94
CA GLU A 142 3.03 -7.88 -10.05
C GLU A 142 3.79 -6.61 -9.66
N ILE A 143 5.01 -6.48 -10.20
CA ILE A 143 5.75 -5.22 -10.08
C ILE A 143 4.99 -4.15 -10.86
N PHE A 144 4.71 -3.02 -10.20
CA PHE A 144 3.98 -1.91 -10.80
C PHE A 144 4.61 -1.44 -12.12
N ASP A 145 3.82 -1.46 -13.19
CA ASP A 145 4.16 -0.89 -14.49
C ASP A 145 3.47 0.48 -14.64
N PRO A 146 4.23 1.59 -14.59
CA PRO A 146 3.65 2.93 -14.72
C PRO A 146 3.04 3.19 -16.11
N VAL A 147 3.54 2.55 -17.17
CA VAL A 147 3.05 2.76 -18.54
C VAL A 147 1.69 2.09 -18.75
N GLU A 148 1.52 0.87 -18.24
CA GLU A 148 0.22 0.19 -18.29
C GLU A 148 -0.80 0.87 -17.36
N PHE A 149 -0.37 1.32 -16.18
CA PHE A 149 -1.25 2.07 -15.29
C PHE A 149 -1.67 3.42 -15.90
N ASP A 150 -0.77 4.13 -16.60
CA ASP A 150 -1.13 5.36 -17.31
C ASP A 150 -2.21 5.08 -18.37
N LYS A 151 -2.11 3.98 -19.12
CA LYS A 151 -3.17 3.56 -20.07
C LYS A 151 -4.49 3.26 -19.36
N TRP A 152 -4.47 2.72 -18.14
CA TRP A 152 -5.67 2.53 -17.33
C TRP A 152 -6.31 3.87 -16.94
N VAL A 153 -5.50 4.82 -16.46
CA VAL A 153 -5.98 6.17 -16.10
C VAL A 153 -6.62 6.87 -17.30
N GLU A 154 -6.03 6.73 -18.50
CA GLU A 154 -6.58 7.30 -19.74
C GLU A 154 -7.98 6.76 -20.12
N LYS A 155 -8.41 5.62 -19.56
CA LYS A 155 -9.76 5.09 -19.79
C LYS A 155 -10.85 5.86 -19.01
N ALA A 156 -10.49 6.64 -17.99
CA ALA A 156 -11.42 7.34 -17.09
C ALA A 156 -12.56 6.45 -16.54
N ALA A 157 -12.25 5.19 -16.21
CA ALA A 157 -13.24 4.17 -15.86
C ALA A 157 -13.15 3.69 -14.40
N ALA A 158 -12.34 4.33 -13.55
CA ALA A 158 -12.21 3.95 -12.16
C ALA A 158 -13.51 4.27 -11.39
N PRO A 159 -14.19 3.30 -10.77
CA PRO A 159 -15.40 3.57 -10.00
C PRO A 159 -15.11 4.34 -8.71
N ALA A 160 -16.12 5.02 -8.17
CA ALA A 160 -16.01 5.63 -6.84
C ALA A 160 -15.90 4.57 -5.74
N ILE A 161 -15.13 4.89 -4.70
CA ILE A 161 -15.17 4.17 -3.42
C ILE A 161 -16.35 4.70 -2.62
N GLU A 162 -17.47 3.97 -2.63
CA GLU A 162 -18.76 4.43 -2.10
C GLU A 162 -18.72 5.01 -0.67
N PRO A 163 -18.07 4.37 0.34
CA PRO A 163 -17.95 4.99 1.67
C PRO A 163 -17.22 6.34 1.65
N SER A 164 -16.15 6.46 0.85
CA SER A 164 -15.38 7.69 0.71
C SER A 164 -16.16 8.78 -0.03
N LEU A 165 -16.93 8.42 -1.07
CA LEU A 165 -17.83 9.34 -1.76
C LEU A 165 -18.89 9.93 -0.81
N LYS A 166 -19.42 9.12 0.11
CA LYS A 166 -20.34 9.61 1.16
C LYS A 166 -19.65 10.59 2.10
N LEU A 167 -18.43 10.27 2.55
CA LEU A 167 -17.60 11.19 3.35
C LEU A 167 -17.35 12.50 2.60
N TYR A 168 -16.92 12.44 1.34
CA TYR A 168 -16.67 13.60 0.48
C TYR A 168 -17.89 14.54 0.42
N LYS A 169 -19.08 13.98 0.18
CA LYS A 169 -20.34 14.75 0.16
C LYS A 169 -20.68 15.36 1.51
N VAL A 170 -20.42 14.66 2.62
CA VAL A 170 -20.60 15.20 3.99
C VAL A 170 -19.67 16.38 4.23
N VAL A 171 -18.38 16.23 3.92
CA VAL A 171 -17.37 17.27 4.10
C VAL A 171 -17.71 18.52 3.28
N LEU A 172 -18.07 18.35 2.00
CA LEU A 172 -18.56 19.45 1.16
C LEU A 172 -19.80 20.12 1.76
N GLY A 173 -20.79 19.33 2.18
CA GLY A 173 -22.04 19.84 2.75
C GLY A 173 -21.88 20.60 4.07
N LEU A 174 -20.79 20.36 4.80
CA LEU A 174 -20.43 21.09 6.02
C LEU A 174 -19.72 22.43 5.74
N GLY A 175 -19.36 22.71 4.49
CA GLY A 175 -18.74 23.98 4.09
C GLY A 175 -17.21 24.00 4.16
N PHE A 176 -16.55 22.84 4.30
CA PHE A 176 -15.10 22.75 4.12
C PHE A 176 -14.73 23.11 2.68
N LYS A 177 -13.57 23.75 2.52
CA LYS A 177 -12.88 23.76 1.23
C LYS A 177 -12.30 22.39 0.95
N VAL A 178 -12.55 21.83 -0.22
CA VAL A 178 -12.10 20.48 -0.54
C VAL A 178 -11.02 20.50 -1.59
N PHE A 179 -9.82 20.08 -1.21
CA PHE A 179 -8.67 19.97 -2.10
C PHE A 179 -8.37 18.50 -2.39
N LEU A 180 -8.23 18.17 -3.68
CA LEU A 180 -7.79 16.87 -4.14
C LEU A 180 -6.28 16.93 -4.41
N LEU A 181 -5.49 16.08 -3.75
CA LEU A 181 -4.03 16.05 -3.88
C LEU A 181 -3.59 14.64 -4.28
N THR A 182 -3.35 14.45 -5.57
CA THR A 182 -3.03 13.14 -6.17
C THR A 182 -1.59 13.03 -6.65
N GLY A 183 -1.11 11.78 -6.73
CA GLY A 183 0.16 11.43 -7.36
C GLY A 183 0.09 11.36 -8.89
N ARG A 184 -1.09 11.44 -9.52
CA ARG A 184 -1.25 11.48 -10.99
C ARG A 184 -0.52 12.68 -11.60
N SER A 185 -0.16 12.57 -12.88
CA SER A 185 0.52 13.65 -13.60
C SER A 185 -0.45 14.76 -14.02
N GLU A 186 0.02 16.00 -14.04
CA GLU A 186 -0.72 17.14 -14.60
C GLU A 186 -1.17 16.91 -16.05
N LYS A 187 -0.45 16.08 -16.81
CA LYS A 187 -0.84 15.66 -18.17
C LYS A 187 -2.18 14.90 -18.20
N GLN A 188 -2.52 14.24 -17.09
CA GLN A 188 -3.75 13.46 -16.91
C GLN A 188 -4.88 14.28 -16.26
N ARG A 189 -4.75 15.60 -16.14
CA ARG A 189 -5.77 16.45 -15.50
C ARG A 189 -7.16 16.21 -16.09
N ASN A 190 -7.32 16.40 -17.40
CA ASN A 190 -8.63 16.34 -18.04
C ASN A 190 -9.30 14.96 -17.86
N VAL A 191 -8.53 13.88 -17.99
CA VAL A 191 -9.04 12.52 -17.86
C VAL A 191 -9.38 12.17 -16.40
N THR A 192 -8.59 12.68 -15.46
CA THR A 192 -8.85 12.55 -14.02
C THR A 192 -10.11 13.32 -13.61
N GLU A 193 -10.27 14.57 -14.05
CA GLU A 193 -11.47 15.38 -13.78
C GLU A 193 -12.72 14.72 -14.36
N LYS A 194 -12.63 14.22 -15.60
CA LYS A 194 -13.72 13.44 -16.23
C LYS A 194 -14.10 12.23 -15.38
N ASN A 195 -13.13 11.42 -14.97
CA ASN A 195 -13.40 10.23 -14.18
C ASN A 195 -14.04 10.58 -12.83
N LEU A 196 -13.53 11.60 -12.13
CA LEU A 196 -14.10 12.07 -10.85
C LEU A 196 -15.57 12.47 -11.01
N ILE A 197 -15.87 13.28 -12.03
CA ILE A 197 -17.24 13.75 -12.33
C ILE A 197 -18.16 12.57 -12.65
N ASP A 198 -17.73 11.66 -13.52
CA ASP A 198 -18.51 10.47 -13.89
C ASP A 198 -18.76 9.55 -12.68
N ALA A 199 -17.82 9.51 -11.74
CA ALA A 199 -17.92 8.78 -10.48
C ALA A 199 -18.75 9.54 -9.41
N GLY A 200 -19.31 10.70 -9.73
CA GLY A 200 -20.16 11.49 -8.84
C GLY A 200 -19.40 12.37 -7.82
N ILE A 201 -18.09 12.56 -8.01
CA ILE A 201 -17.22 13.45 -7.25
C ILE A 201 -17.10 14.75 -8.04
N SER A 202 -17.55 15.87 -7.50
CA SER A 202 -17.56 17.16 -8.19
C SER A 202 -17.59 18.29 -7.15
N ASN A 203 -17.35 19.53 -7.61
CA ASN A 203 -17.33 20.73 -6.77
C ASN A 203 -16.18 20.76 -5.74
N TRP A 204 -15.03 20.13 -6.06
CA TRP A 204 -13.80 20.40 -5.34
C TRP A 204 -13.33 21.85 -5.62
N ASP A 205 -12.64 22.46 -4.66
CA ASP A 205 -12.10 23.80 -4.81
C ASP A 205 -10.74 23.81 -5.54
N LYS A 206 -9.92 22.77 -5.34
CA LYS A 206 -8.65 22.60 -6.05
C LYS A 206 -8.38 21.12 -6.37
N LEU A 207 -7.83 20.87 -7.55
CA LEU A 207 -7.24 19.59 -7.93
C LEU A 207 -5.76 19.79 -8.25
N ILE A 208 -4.90 19.20 -7.42
CA ILE A 208 -3.45 19.34 -7.45
C ILE A 208 -2.86 18.00 -7.93
N LEU A 209 -2.24 18.02 -9.11
CA LEU A 209 -1.52 16.90 -9.70
C LEU A 209 -0.02 17.22 -9.75
N ARG A 210 0.79 16.19 -10.04
CA ARG A 210 2.24 16.35 -10.19
C ARG A 210 2.57 17.14 -11.45
N ALA A 211 3.19 18.30 -11.25
CA ALA A 211 3.78 19.06 -12.33
C ALA A 211 5.05 18.37 -12.87
N SER A 212 5.60 18.89 -13.98
CA SER A 212 6.73 18.24 -14.64
C SER A 212 8.00 18.18 -13.77
N ASP A 213 8.19 19.18 -12.91
CA ASP A 213 9.27 19.30 -11.92
C ASP A 213 9.05 18.44 -10.66
N ASP A 214 7.84 17.94 -10.46
CA ASP A 214 7.50 17.02 -9.37
C ASP A 214 7.76 15.54 -9.75
N HIS A 215 8.08 15.24 -11.01
CA HIS A 215 8.38 13.87 -11.44
C HIS A 215 9.65 13.34 -10.76
N GLY A 216 9.57 12.12 -10.22
CA GLY A 216 10.67 11.48 -9.50
C GLY A 216 10.76 11.86 -8.01
N LYS A 217 10.03 12.88 -7.54
CA LYS A 217 9.94 13.16 -6.10
C LYS A 217 9.18 12.05 -5.37
N VAL A 218 9.71 11.60 -4.24
CA VAL A 218 9.02 10.71 -3.29
C VAL A 218 7.66 11.31 -2.91
N ALA A 219 6.61 10.49 -2.79
CA ALA A 219 5.24 10.99 -2.60
C ALA A 219 5.10 11.77 -1.30
N THR A 220 5.70 11.29 -0.21
CA THR A 220 5.73 12.02 1.06
C THR A 220 6.30 13.43 0.91
N ILE A 221 7.36 13.62 0.15
CA ILE A 221 7.97 14.94 -0.07
C ILE A 221 7.05 15.82 -0.92
N TYR A 222 6.63 15.34 -2.09
CA TYR A 222 5.74 16.08 -2.99
C TYR A 222 4.45 16.53 -2.28
N LYS A 223 3.76 15.61 -1.59
CA LYS A 223 2.50 15.94 -0.91
C LYS A 223 2.73 16.88 0.28
N SER A 224 3.84 16.74 0.99
CA SER A 224 4.24 17.68 2.04
C SER A 224 4.45 19.09 1.51
N GLU A 225 5.15 19.25 0.40
CA GLU A 225 5.38 20.55 -0.25
C GLU A 225 4.05 21.21 -0.62
N LYS A 226 3.13 20.47 -1.27
CA LYS A 226 1.82 21.02 -1.65
C LYS A 226 0.97 21.40 -0.44
N ARG A 227 0.97 20.61 0.64
CA ARG A 227 0.31 20.99 1.90
C ARG A 227 0.95 22.21 2.55
N THR A 228 2.27 22.33 2.49
CA THR A 228 2.98 23.53 2.96
C THR A 228 2.60 24.77 2.16
N ASP A 229 2.41 24.64 0.84
CA ASP A 229 1.95 25.76 0.02
C ASP A 229 0.52 26.18 0.39
N MET A 230 -0.39 25.24 0.66
CA MET A 230 -1.73 25.54 1.20
C MET A 230 -1.64 26.34 2.51
N VAL A 231 -0.79 25.93 3.44
CA VAL A 231 -0.61 26.65 4.72
C VAL A 231 -0.03 28.06 4.51
N LYS A 232 0.91 28.23 3.58
CA LYS A 232 1.45 29.56 3.22
C LYS A 232 0.41 30.46 2.59
N GLU A 233 -0.54 29.89 1.85
CA GLU A 233 -1.71 30.61 1.33
C GLU A 233 -2.73 30.97 2.42
N GLY A 234 -2.52 30.52 3.66
CA GLY A 234 -3.35 30.83 4.83
C GLY A 234 -4.40 29.76 5.16
N TYR A 235 -4.44 28.64 4.42
CA TYR A 235 -5.40 27.58 4.69
C TYR A 235 -5.05 26.80 5.96
N ARG A 236 -6.09 26.35 6.65
CA ARG A 236 -6.01 25.46 7.82
C ARG A 236 -6.45 24.08 7.39
N ILE A 237 -5.52 23.14 7.35
CA ILE A 237 -5.83 21.77 6.96
C ILE A 237 -6.40 21.05 8.18
N LEU A 238 -7.71 20.90 8.24
CA LEU A 238 -8.40 20.31 9.41
C LEU A 238 -8.55 18.79 9.26
N GLY A 239 -8.72 18.29 8.03
CA GLY A 239 -8.80 16.87 7.73
C GLY A 239 -7.94 16.49 6.53
N ASN A 240 -7.38 15.28 6.55
CA ASN A 240 -6.68 14.69 5.41
C ASN A 240 -7.02 13.19 5.31
N ALA A 241 -7.51 12.74 4.17
CA ALA A 241 -7.85 11.34 3.91
C ALA A 241 -7.01 10.80 2.75
N GLY A 242 -6.41 9.62 2.96
CA GLY A 242 -5.55 8.97 1.97
C GLY A 242 -5.36 7.49 2.28
N ASP A 243 -5.05 6.69 1.27
CA ASP A 243 -4.84 5.25 1.38
C ASP A 243 -3.37 4.90 1.65
N GLN A 244 -2.46 5.87 1.58
CA GLN A 244 -1.03 5.69 1.86
C GLN A 244 -0.60 6.56 3.04
N TRP A 245 0.40 6.09 3.78
CA TRP A 245 1.02 6.92 4.82
C TRP A 245 1.75 8.13 4.24
N SER A 246 2.21 8.05 2.99
CA SER A 246 2.80 9.18 2.27
C SER A 246 1.81 10.32 1.98
N ASP A 247 0.50 10.05 2.04
CA ASP A 247 -0.53 11.08 1.95
C ASP A 247 -0.67 11.89 3.24
N LEU A 248 -0.35 11.24 4.36
CA LEU A 248 -0.74 11.66 5.70
C LEU A 248 0.44 12.10 6.57
N LEU A 249 1.67 11.74 6.20
CA LEU A 249 2.90 12.04 6.93
C LEU A 249 3.74 13.13 6.24
N GLY A 250 4.82 13.53 6.90
CA GLY A 250 5.74 14.58 6.45
C GLY A 250 5.48 15.92 7.14
N THR A 251 5.50 17.02 6.39
CA THR A 251 5.27 18.37 6.93
C THR A 251 3.88 18.90 6.62
N SER A 252 3.47 19.95 7.35
CA SER A 252 2.14 20.58 7.22
C SER A 252 1.01 19.55 7.30
N LEU A 253 1.03 18.77 8.39
CA LEU A 253 0.02 17.77 8.67
C LEU A 253 -1.33 18.43 8.93
N SER A 254 -2.40 17.73 8.58
CA SER A 254 -3.74 18.09 9.02
C SER A 254 -3.89 17.96 10.53
N ILE A 255 -4.88 18.64 11.11
CA ILE A 255 -5.25 18.44 12.52
C ILE A 255 -5.63 16.98 12.79
N ARG A 256 -6.34 16.32 11.86
CA ARG A 256 -6.58 14.87 11.93
C ARG A 256 -6.46 14.20 10.56
N SER A 257 -5.72 13.10 10.53
CA SER A 257 -5.52 12.26 9.34
C SER A 257 -6.33 10.98 9.42
N PHE A 258 -6.78 10.47 8.27
CA PHE A 258 -7.60 9.26 8.13
C PHE A 258 -6.99 8.34 7.07
N LYS A 259 -6.44 7.20 7.51
CA LYS A 259 -5.81 6.19 6.67
C LYS A 259 -6.84 5.19 6.16
N PHE A 260 -7.07 5.18 4.85
CA PHE A 260 -7.90 4.19 4.17
C PHE A 260 -7.08 2.91 3.95
N PRO A 261 -7.70 1.72 4.04
CA PRO A 261 -6.99 0.47 3.80
C PRO A 261 -6.56 0.36 2.34
N ASN A 262 -5.33 -0.10 2.11
CA ASN A 262 -4.86 -0.52 0.80
C ASN A 262 -3.71 -1.53 0.94
N PRO A 263 -4.01 -2.84 0.84
CA PRO A 263 -2.99 -3.88 0.90
C PRO A 263 -2.36 -4.19 -0.47
N MET A 264 -2.81 -3.58 -1.57
CA MET A 264 -2.39 -3.98 -2.93
C MET A 264 -1.03 -3.39 -3.31
N TYR A 265 -0.69 -2.21 -2.81
CA TYR A 265 0.59 -1.56 -3.09
C TYR A 265 1.02 -0.61 -1.97
N TYR A 266 2.30 -0.21 -2.02
CA TYR A 266 2.91 0.71 -1.08
C TYR A 266 3.62 1.85 -1.78
N ILE A 267 3.33 3.07 -1.34
CA ILE A 267 3.97 4.31 -1.83
C ILE A 267 4.70 5.00 -0.68
N PRO A 268 6.06 5.08 -0.71
CA PRO A 268 6.85 5.75 0.31
C PRO A 268 6.76 7.29 0.28
#